data_AF-A0A4Q6IHK7-F1
#
_entry.id   AF-A0A4Q6IHK7-F1
#
_cell.length_a   1.000
_cell.length_b   1.000
_cell.length_c   1.000
_cell.angle_alpha   90.00
_cell.angle_beta   90.00
_cell.angle_gamma   90.00
#
_symmetry.space_group_name_H-M   'P 1'
#
loop_
_entity.id
_entity.type
_entity.pdbx_description
1 polymer ?
#
loop_
_entity_poly.entity_id
_entity_poly.type
_entity_poly.pdbx_seq_one_letter_code
_entity_poly.pdbx_strand_id
1 'polypeptide(L)'
;MARINWTRDELLLACALVVENGWRELRPADKRVQNLSKILRKLPLHDGAAADPKFRSPGSVSRKTGDIVTARLGYHGVTTKGGQLTREVVADFTKRTDEMLSAAQALYAGVASSELVRVPAQEGEGALGREGQLLRRWALYRERDKPLRDRKIQAVLEEGIPLQCEVCSFDFTTAYGELGDGYIEVHHRLPLHISGVTETRIADLALLCANCHRMCHRTFRGESWRTPAALRRQMRKSV
;
A
#
# COMPACT_ATOMS: atom_id res chain seq x y z
N MET A 1 -6.26 0.57 -29.63
CA MET A 1 -6.26 0.87 -28.17
C MET A 1 -5.02 1.68 -27.83
N ALA A 2 -5.16 2.76 -27.07
CA ALA A 2 -4.02 3.51 -26.56
C ALA A 2 -3.13 2.61 -25.68
N ARG A 3 -1.82 2.83 -25.73
CA ARG A 3 -0.86 2.06 -24.93
C ARG A 3 -1.06 2.36 -23.45
N ILE A 4 -1.54 1.39 -22.67
CA ILE A 4 -1.70 1.52 -21.22
C ILE A 4 -0.31 1.45 -20.57
N ASN A 5 0.04 2.50 -19.83
CA ASN A 5 1.33 2.59 -19.14
C ASN A 5 1.39 1.64 -17.93
N TRP A 6 2.60 1.22 -17.54
CA TRP A 6 2.81 0.50 -16.29
C TRP A 6 2.66 1.46 -15.10
N THR A 7 1.91 1.04 -14.09
CA THR A 7 1.81 1.76 -12.82
C THR A 7 2.93 1.35 -11.87
N ARG A 8 3.06 2.08 -10.76
CA ARG A 8 4.04 1.78 -9.72
C ARG A 8 3.75 0.45 -9.02
N ASP A 9 2.48 0.14 -8.74
CA ASP A 9 2.07 -1.11 -8.08
C ASP A 9 2.35 -2.34 -8.98
N GLU A 10 2.14 -2.21 -10.29
CA GLU A 10 2.47 -3.28 -11.24
C GLU A 10 3.98 -3.49 -11.37
N LEU A 11 4.76 -2.41 -11.34
CA LEU A 11 6.22 -2.47 -11.35
C LEU A 11 6.79 -3.00 -10.04
N LEU A 12 6.14 -2.72 -8.90
CA LEU A 12 6.49 -3.28 -7.59
C LEU A 12 6.43 -4.81 -7.63
N LEU A 13 5.33 -5.38 -8.12
CA LEU A 13 5.16 -6.83 -8.27
C LEU A 13 6.16 -7.44 -9.28
N ALA A 14 6.36 -6.79 -10.43
CA ALA A 14 7.30 -7.27 -11.45
C ALA A 14 8.76 -7.21 -10.97
N CYS A 15 9.13 -6.17 -10.22
CA CYS A 15 10.48 -6.02 -9.69
C CYS A 15 10.74 -6.97 -8.53
N ALA A 16 9.76 -7.22 -7.65
CA ALA A 16 9.86 -8.25 -6.61
C ALA A 16 10.18 -9.62 -7.22
N LEU A 17 9.46 -10.02 -8.28
CA LEU A 17 9.74 -11.28 -8.98
C LEU A 17 11.17 -11.35 -9.53
N VAL A 18 11.70 -10.25 -10.05
CA VAL A 18 13.09 -10.18 -10.56
C VAL A 18 14.10 -10.28 -9.43
N VAL A 19 13.86 -9.60 -8.31
CA VAL A 19 14.71 -9.64 -7.11
C VAL A 19 14.77 -11.06 -6.53
N GLU A 20 13.60 -11.70 -6.36
CA GLU A 20 13.50 -13.10 -5.91
C GLU A 20 14.16 -14.08 -6.88
N ASN A 21 14.22 -13.74 -8.17
CA ASN A 21 14.95 -14.49 -9.19
C ASN A 21 16.44 -14.09 -9.31
N GLY A 22 16.99 -13.40 -8.30
CA GLY A 22 18.40 -13.03 -8.26
C GLY A 22 18.81 -12.03 -9.34
N TRP A 23 17.93 -11.08 -9.67
CA TRP A 23 18.13 -10.06 -10.72
C TRP A 23 18.32 -10.65 -12.12
N ARG A 24 17.64 -11.75 -12.43
CA ARG A 24 17.67 -12.39 -13.76
C ARG A 24 16.32 -12.24 -14.47
N GLU A 25 16.36 -11.99 -15.77
CA GLU A 25 15.18 -11.94 -16.62
C GLU A 25 14.44 -13.29 -16.59
N LEU A 26 13.10 -13.25 -16.61
CA LEU A 26 12.26 -14.43 -16.71
C LEU A 26 11.60 -14.52 -18.08
N ARG A 27 11.50 -15.74 -18.62
CA ARG A 27 10.89 -16.01 -19.94
C ARG A 27 9.37 -16.14 -19.85
N PRO A 28 8.62 -15.95 -20.96
CA PRO A 28 7.16 -15.99 -20.94
C PRO A 28 6.56 -17.33 -20.49
N ALA A 29 7.27 -18.45 -20.69
CA ALA A 29 6.84 -19.78 -20.29
C ALA A 29 7.04 -20.07 -18.79
N ASP A 30 7.79 -19.22 -18.06
CA ASP A 30 8.03 -19.42 -16.63
C ASP A 30 6.69 -19.33 -15.87
N LYS A 31 6.40 -20.33 -15.02
CA LYS A 31 5.15 -20.40 -14.24
C LYS A 31 4.94 -19.15 -13.37
N ARG A 32 6.02 -18.54 -12.88
CA ARG A 32 5.96 -17.31 -12.07
C ARG A 32 5.55 -16.10 -12.91
N VAL A 33 6.02 -16.00 -14.15
CA VAL A 33 5.60 -14.96 -15.12
C VAL A 33 4.14 -15.13 -15.50
N GLN A 34 3.71 -16.38 -15.74
CA GLN A 34 2.31 -16.71 -16.00
C GLN A 34 1.40 -16.34 -14.82
N ASN A 35 1.83 -16.64 -13.60
CA ASN A 35 1.10 -16.27 -12.38
C ASN A 35 1.01 -14.75 -12.20
N LEU A 36 2.13 -14.04 -12.35
CA LEU A 36 2.17 -12.59 -12.26
C LEU A 36 1.25 -11.94 -13.31
N SER A 37 1.22 -12.47 -14.54
CA SER A 37 0.30 -12.00 -15.58
C SER A 37 -1.17 -12.11 -15.14
N LYS A 38 -1.57 -13.24 -14.54
CA LYS A 38 -2.93 -13.43 -13.98
C LYS A 38 -3.23 -12.42 -12.88
N ILE A 39 -2.27 -12.13 -12.02
CA ILE A 39 -2.43 -11.21 -10.88
C ILE A 39 -2.55 -9.76 -11.35
N LEU A 40 -1.67 -9.32 -12.25
CA LEU A 40 -1.71 -7.97 -12.82
C LEU A 40 -3.04 -7.67 -13.53
N ARG A 41 -3.61 -8.67 -14.21
CA ARG A 41 -4.90 -8.56 -14.90
C ARG A 41 -6.12 -8.51 -13.95
N LYS A 42 -5.93 -8.81 -12.66
CA LYS A 42 -6.98 -8.69 -11.62
C LYS A 42 -6.93 -7.37 -10.86
N LEU A 43 -5.90 -6.54 -11.05
CA LEU A 43 -5.76 -5.28 -10.32
C LEU A 43 -6.83 -4.26 -10.76
N PRO A 44 -7.50 -3.57 -9.81
CA PRO A 44 -8.49 -2.54 -10.11
C PRO A 44 -7.83 -1.19 -10.42
N LEU A 45 -6.90 -1.20 -11.38
CA LEU A 45 -6.13 -0.02 -11.81
C LEU A 45 -6.51 0.46 -13.21
N HIS A 46 -7.08 -0.45 -14.01
CA HIS A 46 -7.35 -0.21 -15.42
C HIS A 46 -8.69 -0.85 -15.79
N ASP A 47 -9.76 -0.04 -15.74
CA ASP A 47 -11.11 -0.51 -16.03
C ASP A 47 -11.22 -1.07 -17.45
N GLY A 48 -11.73 -2.30 -17.55
CA GLY A 48 -11.93 -3.01 -18.83
C GLY A 48 -10.64 -3.42 -19.57
N ALA A 49 -9.45 -3.04 -19.12
CA ALA A 49 -8.19 -3.31 -19.83
C ALA A 49 -7.87 -4.81 -19.92
N ALA A 50 -8.32 -5.60 -18.94
CA ALA A 50 -8.16 -7.05 -18.94
C ALA A 50 -8.93 -7.75 -20.09
N ALA A 51 -9.90 -7.08 -20.74
CA ALA A 51 -10.56 -7.64 -21.93
C ALA A 51 -9.59 -7.81 -23.11
N ASP A 52 -8.52 -7.00 -23.19
CA ASP A 52 -7.47 -7.16 -24.20
C ASP A 52 -6.52 -8.31 -23.80
N PRO A 53 -6.37 -9.39 -24.60
CA PRO A 53 -5.44 -10.48 -24.30
C PRO A 53 -3.97 -10.04 -24.30
N LYS A 54 -3.62 -8.92 -24.94
CA LYS A 54 -2.25 -8.37 -24.93
C LYS A 54 -1.93 -7.62 -23.64
N PHE A 55 -2.94 -7.09 -22.95
CA PHE A 55 -2.77 -6.33 -21.71
C PHE A 55 -2.14 -7.21 -20.61
N ARG A 56 -0.96 -6.79 -20.11
CA ARG A 56 -0.19 -7.52 -19.09
C ARG A 56 -0.04 -9.02 -19.39
N SER A 57 0.02 -9.39 -20.67
CA SER A 57 0.27 -10.76 -21.13
C SER A 57 1.62 -11.30 -20.63
N PRO A 58 1.83 -12.63 -20.56
CA PRO A 58 3.11 -13.22 -20.12
C PRO A 58 4.31 -12.70 -20.92
N GLY A 59 4.14 -12.48 -22.23
CA GLY A 59 5.18 -11.87 -23.07
C GLY A 59 5.50 -10.42 -22.69
N SER A 60 4.49 -9.62 -22.35
CA SER A 60 4.72 -8.24 -21.89
C SER A 60 5.37 -8.18 -20.50
N VAL A 61 5.01 -9.11 -19.61
CA VAL A 61 5.60 -9.25 -18.27
C VAL A 61 7.07 -9.67 -18.39
N SER A 62 7.36 -10.70 -19.18
CA SER A 62 8.73 -11.15 -19.44
C SER A 62 9.62 -10.02 -19.96
N ARG A 63 9.17 -9.27 -20.98
CA ARG A 63 9.90 -8.09 -21.48
C ARG A 63 10.14 -7.05 -20.38
N LYS A 64 9.15 -6.85 -19.50
CA LYS A 64 9.28 -5.92 -18.38
C LYS A 64 10.33 -6.39 -17.37
N THR A 65 10.46 -7.70 -17.12
CA THR A 65 11.56 -8.21 -16.29
C THR A 65 12.93 -7.88 -16.86
N GLY A 66 13.09 -7.94 -18.19
CA GLY A 66 14.32 -7.50 -18.87
C GLY A 66 14.59 -6.01 -18.67
N ASP A 67 13.58 -5.16 -18.85
CA ASP A 67 13.70 -3.72 -18.59
C ASP A 67 14.15 -3.42 -17.14
N ILE A 68 13.63 -4.18 -16.17
CA ILE A 68 13.96 -4.05 -14.74
C ILE A 68 15.41 -4.45 -14.48
N VAL A 69 15.86 -5.60 -15.01
CA VAL A 69 17.24 -6.07 -14.85
C VAL A 69 18.24 -5.06 -15.41
N THR A 70 17.98 -4.55 -16.61
CA THR A 70 18.89 -3.59 -17.25
C THR A 70 18.87 -2.20 -16.64
N ALA A 71 17.84 -1.87 -15.84
CA ALA A 71 17.75 -0.63 -15.10
C ALA A 71 18.53 -0.65 -13.76
N ARG A 72 19.07 -1.80 -13.34
CA ARG A 72 19.79 -1.94 -12.07
C ARG A 72 21.10 -1.14 -12.09
N LEU A 73 21.39 -0.46 -10.98
CA LEU A 73 22.71 0.14 -10.77
C LEU A 73 23.78 -0.97 -10.78
N GLY A 74 24.82 -0.80 -11.61
CA GLY A 74 25.88 -1.81 -11.78
C GLY A 74 25.53 -2.93 -12.78
N TYR A 75 24.54 -2.75 -13.66
CA TYR A 75 24.38 -3.60 -14.84
C TYR A 75 25.40 -3.22 -15.92
N HIS A 76 26.16 -4.20 -16.42
CA HIS A 76 27.27 -3.98 -17.36
C HIS A 76 26.95 -4.38 -18.81
N GLY A 77 25.72 -4.82 -19.09
CA GLY A 77 25.29 -5.21 -20.45
C GLY A 77 24.59 -4.08 -21.22
N VAL A 78 24.01 -4.42 -22.37
CA VAL A 78 23.21 -3.49 -23.18
C VAL A 78 21.93 -3.13 -22.45
N THR A 79 21.73 -1.83 -22.19
CA THR A 79 20.53 -1.32 -21.51
C THR A 79 19.33 -1.25 -22.44
N THR A 80 18.13 -1.57 -21.95
CA THR A 80 16.90 -1.30 -22.71
C THR A 80 16.43 0.15 -22.53
N LYS A 81 15.52 0.60 -23.39
CA LYS A 81 14.78 1.87 -23.21
C LYS A 81 13.68 1.71 -22.16
N GLY A 82 14.05 1.30 -20.95
CA GLY A 82 13.15 1.23 -19.80
C GLY A 82 12.54 2.59 -19.48
N GLY A 83 11.27 2.61 -19.09
CA GLY A 83 10.58 3.84 -18.69
C GLY A 83 11.16 4.44 -17.41
N GLN A 84 11.01 5.74 -17.20
CA GLN A 84 11.51 6.43 -16.01
C GLN A 84 11.01 5.77 -14.71
N LEU A 85 9.71 5.48 -14.62
CA LEU A 85 9.12 4.84 -13.44
C LEU A 85 9.73 3.46 -13.14
N THR A 86 10.16 2.70 -14.16
CA THR A 86 10.87 1.43 -13.96
C THR A 86 12.21 1.66 -13.26
N ARG A 87 12.98 2.67 -13.66
CA ARG A 87 14.25 3.02 -13.01
C ARG A 87 14.05 3.47 -11.56
N GLU A 88 13.00 4.25 -11.30
CA GLU A 88 12.67 4.70 -9.94
C GLU A 88 12.37 3.51 -9.01
N VAL A 89 11.49 2.59 -9.43
CA VAL A 89 11.15 1.39 -8.65
C VAL A 89 12.38 0.51 -8.41
N VAL A 90 13.23 0.32 -9.42
CA VAL A 90 14.48 -0.44 -9.27
C VAL A 90 15.44 0.23 -8.28
N ALA A 91 15.56 1.55 -8.32
CA ALA A 91 16.37 2.29 -7.35
C ALA A 91 15.83 2.15 -5.92
N ASP A 92 14.51 2.16 -5.74
CA ASP A 92 13.89 1.91 -4.44
C ASP A 92 14.16 0.49 -3.92
N PHE A 93 14.04 -0.54 -4.77
CA PHE A 93 14.39 -1.91 -4.42
C PHE A 93 15.87 -2.07 -4.04
N THR A 94 16.76 -1.28 -4.64
CA THR A 94 18.19 -1.31 -4.30
C THR A 94 18.47 -0.67 -2.94
N LYS A 95 17.66 0.32 -2.53
CA LYS A 95 17.83 1.04 -1.27
C LYS A 95 17.10 0.42 -0.09
N ARG A 96 15.93 -0.18 -0.34
CA ARG A 96 14.96 -0.62 0.69
C ARG A 96 14.34 -1.96 0.30
N THR A 97 15.18 -2.96 0.07
CA THR A 97 14.76 -4.25 -0.50
C THR A 97 13.66 -4.92 0.33
N ASP A 98 13.85 -5.03 1.64
CA ASP A 98 12.91 -5.73 2.53
C ASP A 98 11.54 -5.05 2.59
N GLU A 99 11.51 -3.71 2.69
CA GLU A 99 10.26 -2.93 2.65
C GLU A 99 9.51 -3.13 1.33
N MET A 100 10.23 -3.10 0.21
CA MET A 100 9.64 -3.24 -1.11
C MET A 100 9.12 -4.67 -1.36
N LEU A 101 9.83 -5.70 -0.87
CA LEU A 101 9.36 -7.08 -0.90
C LEU A 101 8.12 -7.29 -0.02
N SER A 102 8.11 -6.73 1.20
CA SER A 102 6.94 -6.76 2.08
C SER A 102 5.72 -6.10 1.42
N ALA A 103 5.89 -4.94 0.79
CA ALA A 103 4.83 -4.27 0.05
C ALA A 103 4.33 -5.12 -1.14
N ALA A 104 5.21 -5.77 -1.89
CA ALA A 104 4.81 -6.69 -2.97
C ALA A 104 4.02 -7.90 -2.43
N GLN A 105 4.46 -8.50 -1.31
CA GLN A 105 3.76 -9.63 -0.67
C GLN A 105 2.35 -9.23 -0.23
N ALA A 106 2.18 -8.03 0.33
CA ALA A 106 0.87 -7.54 0.70
C ALA A 106 -0.06 -7.30 -0.50
N LEU A 107 0.48 -6.75 -1.61
CA LEU A 107 -0.29 -6.64 -2.85
C LEU A 107 -0.73 -8.01 -3.36
N TYR A 108 0.17 -8.99 -3.33
CA TYR A 108 -0.16 -10.36 -3.72
C TYR A 108 -1.26 -10.95 -2.85
N ALA A 109 -1.14 -10.84 -1.53
CA ALA A 109 -2.13 -11.35 -0.59
C ALA A 109 -3.50 -10.67 -0.78
N GLY A 110 -3.53 -9.35 -0.94
CA GLY A 110 -4.77 -8.60 -1.12
C GLY A 110 -5.48 -8.88 -2.45
N VAL A 111 -4.75 -9.24 -3.51
CA VAL A 111 -5.37 -9.74 -4.75
C VAL A 111 -5.88 -11.17 -4.57
N ALA A 112 -5.12 -12.03 -3.88
CA ALA A 112 -5.51 -13.42 -3.64
C ALA A 112 -6.79 -13.52 -2.79
N SER A 113 -6.93 -12.67 -1.77
CA SER A 113 -8.14 -12.56 -0.94
C SER A 113 -9.30 -11.83 -1.63
N SER A 114 -9.08 -11.27 -2.83
CA SER A 114 -10.03 -10.41 -3.55
C SER A 114 -10.39 -9.12 -2.80
N GLU A 115 -9.72 -8.79 -1.70
CA GLU A 115 -10.00 -7.60 -0.90
C GLU A 115 -9.58 -6.32 -1.61
N LEU A 116 -8.44 -6.33 -2.32
CA LEU A 116 -8.00 -5.18 -3.11
C LEU A 116 -8.96 -4.84 -4.24
N VAL A 117 -9.64 -5.85 -4.78
CA VAL A 117 -10.60 -5.72 -5.89
C VAL A 117 -11.91 -5.07 -5.43
N ARG A 118 -12.26 -5.17 -4.14
CA ARG A 118 -13.48 -4.60 -3.57
C ARG A 118 -13.36 -3.10 -3.24
N VAL A 119 -12.16 -2.54 -3.31
CA VAL A 119 -11.91 -1.14 -2.95
C VAL A 119 -12.34 -0.23 -4.11
N PRO A 120 -13.37 0.63 -3.94
CA PRO A 120 -13.82 1.52 -5.01
C PRO A 120 -12.71 2.48 -5.44
N ALA A 121 -12.61 2.78 -6.74
CA ALA A 121 -11.76 3.86 -7.23
C ALA A 121 -12.27 5.20 -6.68
N GLN A 122 -11.37 6.09 -6.23
CA GLN A 122 -11.75 7.43 -5.80
C GLN A 122 -11.72 8.40 -7.01
N GLU A 123 -12.75 9.25 -7.13
CA GLU A 123 -12.79 10.29 -8.16
C GLU A 123 -11.62 11.27 -8.00
N GLY A 124 -10.92 11.57 -9.11
CA GLY A 124 -9.79 12.50 -9.13
C GLY A 124 -8.39 11.88 -8.96
N GLU A 125 -8.26 10.55 -8.87
CA GLU A 125 -6.95 9.86 -8.79
C GLU A 125 -6.22 9.73 -10.15
N GLY A 126 -6.51 10.65 -11.08
CA GLY A 126 -5.73 10.83 -12.29
C GLY A 126 -4.42 11.56 -11.97
N ALA A 127 -3.39 10.79 -11.61
CA ALA A 127 -2.02 11.23 -11.37
C ALA A 127 -1.81 12.09 -10.12
N LEU A 128 -1.21 11.51 -9.07
CA LEU A 128 -0.10 12.09 -8.29
C LEU A 128 0.17 11.24 -7.04
N GLY A 129 1.39 10.70 -6.95
CA GLY A 129 1.90 10.04 -5.75
C GLY A 129 3.10 9.17 -6.08
N ARG A 130 4.25 9.48 -5.48
CA ARG A 130 5.51 8.72 -5.60
C ARG A 130 5.46 7.33 -4.92
N GLU A 131 4.28 6.84 -4.55
CA GLU A 131 4.09 5.61 -3.76
C GLU A 131 2.84 4.83 -4.20
N GLY A 132 2.82 3.52 -3.89
CA GLY A 132 1.80 2.57 -4.33
C GLY A 132 0.38 2.97 -3.92
N GLN A 133 -0.52 3.05 -4.89
CA GLN A 133 -1.86 3.61 -4.70
C GLN A 133 -2.80 2.58 -4.10
N LEU A 134 -2.66 1.30 -4.46
CA LEU A 134 -3.60 0.25 -4.05
C LEU A 134 -3.53 -0.11 -2.58
N LEU A 135 -2.33 -0.33 -2.03
CA LEU A 135 -2.17 -0.66 -0.60
C LEU A 135 -2.62 0.48 0.29
N ARG A 136 -2.34 1.73 -0.12
CA ARG A 136 -2.82 2.92 0.58
C ARG A 136 -4.34 3.02 0.52
N ARG A 137 -4.94 2.85 -0.67
CA ARG A 137 -6.39 2.88 -0.86
C ARG A 137 -7.08 1.80 -0.02
N TRP A 138 -6.51 0.60 0.02
CA TRP A 138 -6.99 -0.52 0.81
C TRP A 138 -6.86 -0.29 2.32
N ALA A 139 -5.74 0.27 2.77
CA ALA A 139 -5.56 0.65 4.17
C ALA A 139 -6.62 1.68 4.60
N LEU A 140 -6.83 2.73 3.79
CA LEU A 140 -7.86 3.74 4.04
C LEU A 140 -9.27 3.15 4.00
N TYR A 141 -9.54 2.19 3.11
CA TYR A 141 -10.83 1.49 3.04
C TYR A 141 -11.10 0.67 4.29
N ARG A 142 -10.12 -0.12 4.77
CA ARG A 142 -10.25 -0.91 6.01
C ARG A 142 -10.31 -0.04 7.26
N GLU A 143 -9.62 1.10 7.30
CA GLU A 143 -9.74 2.08 8.40
C GLU A 143 -11.14 2.71 8.48
N ARG A 144 -11.85 2.79 7.34
CA ARG A 144 -13.22 3.31 7.25
C ARG A 144 -14.29 2.22 7.34
N ASP A 145 -13.91 0.97 7.61
CA ASP A 145 -14.84 -0.13 7.83
C ASP A 145 -15.64 0.14 9.11
N LYS A 146 -16.92 0.48 8.94
CA LYS A 146 -17.82 0.85 10.03
C LYS A 146 -17.98 -0.28 11.06
N PRO A 147 -18.23 -1.54 10.69
CA PRO A 147 -18.21 -2.66 11.63
C PRO A 147 -16.93 -2.80 12.45
N LEU A 148 -15.76 -2.61 11.84
CA LEU A 148 -14.47 -2.70 12.54
C LEU A 148 -14.28 -1.54 13.52
N ARG A 149 -14.63 -0.32 13.09
CA ARG A 149 -14.63 0.87 13.94
C ARG A 149 -15.54 0.68 15.16
N ASP A 150 -16.79 0.28 14.92
CA ASP A 150 -17.80 0.16 15.96
C ASP A 150 -17.40 -0.92 16.99
N ARG A 151 -16.85 -2.05 16.54
CA ARG A 151 -16.27 -3.09 17.44
C ARG A 151 -15.11 -2.57 18.29
N LYS A 152 -14.22 -1.75 17.73
CA LYS A 152 -13.10 -1.17 18.50
C LYS A 152 -13.58 -0.20 19.57
N ILE A 153 -14.51 0.68 19.24
CA ILE A 153 -15.08 1.64 20.19
C ILE A 153 -15.79 0.88 21.32
N GLN A 154 -16.61 -0.11 20.97
CA GLN A 154 -17.33 -0.92 21.95
C GLN A 154 -16.38 -1.62 22.92
N ALA A 155 -15.33 -2.28 22.42
CA ALA A 155 -14.35 -2.96 23.27
C ALA A 155 -13.64 -2.00 24.24
N VAL A 156 -13.31 -0.78 23.80
CA VAL A 156 -12.66 0.23 24.66
C VAL A 156 -13.61 0.72 25.76
N LEU A 157 -14.89 0.91 25.43
CA LEU A 157 -15.92 1.31 26.39
C LEU A 157 -16.20 0.20 27.42
N GLU A 158 -16.23 -1.06 27.01
CA GLU A 158 -16.40 -2.23 27.90
C GLU A 158 -15.24 -2.39 28.88
N GLU A 159 -14.03 -2.01 28.47
CA GLU A 159 -12.84 -1.97 29.34
C GLU A 159 -12.81 -0.75 30.27
N GLY A 160 -13.77 0.18 30.17
CA GLY A 160 -13.84 1.40 30.98
C GLY A 160 -12.76 2.44 30.62
N ILE A 161 -12.20 2.36 29.41
CA ILE A 161 -11.15 3.25 28.93
C ILE A 161 -11.79 4.45 28.21
N PRO A 162 -11.34 5.70 28.44
CA PRO A 162 -11.89 6.88 27.76
C PRO A 162 -11.56 6.90 26.27
N LEU A 163 -12.47 7.43 25.45
CA LEU A 163 -12.32 7.61 24.01
C LEU A 163 -11.43 8.82 23.66
N GLN A 164 -10.17 8.74 24.07
CA GLN A 164 -9.17 9.78 23.83
C GLN A 164 -8.13 9.36 22.80
N CYS A 165 -7.55 10.33 22.11
CA CYS A 165 -6.49 10.10 21.14
C CYS A 165 -5.26 9.50 21.82
N GLU A 166 -4.80 8.35 21.35
CA GLU A 166 -3.59 7.74 21.88
C GLU A 166 -2.37 8.65 21.66
N VAL A 167 -2.28 9.42 20.58
CA VAL A 167 -1.08 10.24 20.32
C VAL A 167 -1.00 11.46 21.24
N CYS A 168 -2.05 12.29 21.27
CA CYS A 168 -2.03 13.59 21.95
C CYS A 168 -2.98 13.70 23.15
N SER A 169 -3.69 12.62 23.51
CA SER A 169 -4.71 12.58 24.58
C SER A 169 -5.90 13.51 24.35
N PHE A 170 -6.11 13.99 23.12
CA PHE A 170 -7.28 14.79 22.79
C PHE A 170 -8.57 13.98 22.93
N ASP A 171 -9.54 14.54 23.62
CA ASP A 171 -10.86 13.96 23.88
C ASP A 171 -11.94 14.88 23.30
N PHE A 172 -12.77 14.34 22.40
CA PHE A 172 -13.77 15.13 21.70
C PHE A 172 -14.94 15.51 22.60
N THR A 173 -15.38 14.63 23.50
CA THR A 173 -16.46 14.93 24.46
C THR A 173 -16.06 16.08 25.37
N THR A 174 -14.81 16.10 25.83
CA THR A 174 -14.26 17.16 26.68
C THR A 174 -14.14 18.48 25.93
N ALA A 175 -13.71 18.45 24.66
CA ALA A 175 -13.49 19.65 23.87
C ALA A 175 -14.77 20.24 23.25
N TYR A 176 -15.75 19.39 22.90
CA TYR A 176 -16.92 19.77 22.11
C TYR A 176 -18.27 19.43 22.78
N GLY A 177 -18.28 18.86 23.98
CA GLY A 177 -19.51 18.44 24.67
C GLY A 177 -20.24 17.34 23.92
N GLU A 178 -21.58 17.39 23.91
CA GLU A 178 -22.44 16.41 23.24
C GLU A 178 -22.12 16.21 21.76
N LEU A 179 -21.64 17.25 21.07
CA LEU A 179 -21.26 17.16 19.66
C LEU A 179 -20.07 16.21 19.45
N GLY A 180 -19.18 16.11 20.43
CA GLY A 180 -18.01 15.25 20.39
C GLY A 180 -18.23 13.86 20.96
N ASP A 181 -19.43 13.57 21.48
CA ASP A 181 -19.69 12.31 22.18
C ASP A 181 -19.56 11.09 21.26
N GLY A 182 -18.83 10.09 21.73
CA GLY A 182 -18.50 8.89 20.95
C GLY A 182 -17.63 9.14 19.69
N TYR A 183 -17.17 10.37 19.46
CA TYR A 183 -16.42 10.71 18.25
C TYR A 183 -14.91 10.47 18.44
N ILE A 184 -14.40 9.52 17.66
CA ILE A 184 -12.97 9.24 17.54
C ILE A 184 -12.73 8.49 16.22
N GLU A 185 -11.53 8.63 15.64
CA GLU A 185 -11.14 7.90 14.44
C GLU A 185 -10.35 6.63 14.83
N VAL A 186 -10.59 5.54 14.10
CA VAL A 186 -9.92 4.26 14.30
C VAL A 186 -8.87 4.06 13.21
N HIS A 187 -7.65 3.78 13.62
CA HIS A 187 -6.47 3.70 12.76
C HIS A 187 -5.74 2.38 12.95
N HIS A 188 -5.20 1.77 11.89
CA HIS A 188 -4.39 0.56 12.06
C HIS A 188 -3.01 0.93 12.60
N ARG A 189 -2.56 0.28 13.69
CA ARG A 189 -1.26 0.55 14.34
C ARG A 189 -0.06 0.17 13.49
N LEU A 190 -0.24 -0.78 12.58
CA LEU A 190 0.72 -1.18 11.56
C LEU A 190 0.05 -1.03 10.20
N PRO A 191 0.79 -0.66 9.15
CA PRO A 191 0.23 -0.67 7.82
C PRO A 191 -0.18 -2.09 7.48
N LEU A 192 -1.35 -2.24 6.87
CA LEU A 192 -1.84 -3.54 6.44
C LEU A 192 -0.92 -4.22 5.41
N HIS A 193 -0.02 -3.44 4.77
CA HIS A 193 1.00 -3.99 3.90
C HIS A 193 2.20 -4.63 4.62
N ILE A 194 2.40 -4.34 5.90
CA ILE A 194 3.41 -4.97 6.75
C ILE A 194 2.82 -6.17 7.50
N SER A 195 1.53 -6.09 7.91
CA SER A 195 0.86 -7.20 8.60
C SER A 195 0.35 -8.31 7.68
N GLY A 196 0.24 -8.05 6.37
CA GLY A 196 -0.39 -8.95 5.42
C GLY A 196 -1.92 -8.97 5.51
N VAL A 197 -2.56 -9.83 4.71
CA VAL A 197 -3.99 -10.13 4.82
C VAL A 197 -4.22 -11.06 6.00
N THR A 198 -4.23 -10.49 7.20
CA THR A 198 -4.69 -11.17 8.41
C THR A 198 -6.00 -10.54 8.87
N GLU A 199 -6.79 -11.30 9.63
CA GLU A 199 -7.92 -10.73 10.37
C GLU A 199 -7.42 -9.60 11.26
N THR A 200 -8.02 -8.41 11.12
CA THR A 200 -7.66 -7.28 11.98
C THR A 200 -8.15 -7.59 13.39
N ARG A 201 -7.25 -7.69 14.37
CA ARG A 201 -7.62 -7.80 15.78
C ARG A 201 -7.89 -6.40 16.34
N ILE A 202 -8.71 -6.31 17.38
CA ILE A 202 -8.97 -5.05 18.10
C ILE A 202 -7.68 -4.43 18.65
N ALA A 203 -6.69 -5.26 18.99
CA ALA A 203 -5.37 -4.85 19.43
C ALA A 203 -4.50 -4.22 18.31
N ASP A 204 -4.82 -4.47 17.04
CA ASP A 204 -4.09 -3.89 15.90
C ASP A 204 -4.61 -2.48 15.55
N LEU A 205 -5.62 -1.99 16.29
CA LEU A 205 -6.28 -0.70 16.06
C LEU A 205 -5.96 0.29 17.18
N ALA A 206 -5.76 1.55 16.79
CA ALA A 206 -5.56 2.70 17.67
C ALA A 206 -6.68 3.72 17.54
N LEU A 207 -6.98 4.40 18.63
CA LEU A 207 -7.87 5.55 18.69
C LEU A 207 -7.09 6.85 18.44
N LEU A 208 -7.47 7.62 17.41
CA LEU A 208 -6.82 8.87 17.04
C LEU A 208 -7.83 10.01 16.86
N CYS A 209 -7.40 11.24 17.14
CA CYS A 209 -8.14 12.41 16.69
C CYS A 209 -7.86 12.69 15.21
N ALA A 210 -8.76 13.44 14.56
CA ALA A 210 -8.68 13.79 13.15
C ALA A 210 -7.32 14.37 12.74
N ASN A 211 -6.73 15.21 13.59
CA ASN A 211 -5.43 15.81 13.34
C ASN A 211 -4.29 14.78 13.39
N CYS A 212 -4.24 13.95 14.44
CA CYS A 212 -3.19 12.94 14.58
C CYS A 212 -3.32 11.85 13.51
N HIS A 213 -4.55 11.44 13.18
CA HIS A 213 -4.78 10.47 12.11
C HIS A 213 -4.28 10.99 10.76
N ARG A 214 -4.59 12.25 10.43
CA ARG A 214 -4.06 12.90 9.22
C ARG A 214 -2.54 12.99 9.23
N MET A 215 -1.90 13.20 10.39
CA MET A 215 -0.45 13.24 10.50
C MET A 215 0.20 11.85 10.37
N CYS A 216 -0.47 10.77 10.79
CA CYS A 216 0.00 9.40 10.55
C CYS A 216 0.10 9.09 9.04
N HIS A 217 -0.79 9.64 8.21
CA HIS A 217 -0.82 9.45 6.75
C HIS A 217 -0.15 10.56 5.94
N ARG A 218 0.48 11.53 6.60
CA ARG A 218 1.13 12.65 5.91
C ARG A 218 2.52 12.23 5.43
N THR A 219 2.76 12.39 4.13
CA THR A 219 4.11 12.21 3.56
C THR A 219 5.08 13.20 4.17
N PHE A 220 6.14 12.67 4.79
CA PHE A 220 7.21 13.46 5.38
C PHE A 220 8.53 12.71 5.25
N ARG A 221 9.56 13.38 4.69
CA ARG A 221 10.91 12.83 4.43
C ARG A 221 10.93 11.52 3.62
N GLY A 222 9.97 11.35 2.71
CA GLY A 222 9.90 10.18 1.83
C GLY A 222 9.19 8.96 2.45
N GLU A 223 8.60 9.10 3.64
CA GLU A 223 7.70 8.12 4.22
C GLU A 223 6.26 8.66 4.16
N SER A 224 5.33 7.94 3.54
CA SER A 224 3.90 8.31 3.47
C SER A 224 3.09 7.94 4.71
N TRP A 225 3.65 7.16 5.62
CA TRP A 225 2.92 6.58 6.74
C TRP A 225 3.80 6.44 7.97
N ARG A 226 3.22 6.62 9.17
CA ARG A 226 3.92 6.45 10.46
C ARG A 226 2.99 5.88 11.53
N THR A 227 3.54 5.06 12.42
CA THR A 227 2.77 4.48 13.54
C THR A 227 2.35 5.58 14.55
N PRO A 228 1.23 5.41 15.28
CA PRO A 228 0.87 6.30 16.38
C PRO A 228 2.00 6.51 17.40
N ALA A 229 2.72 5.43 17.74
CA ALA A 229 3.86 5.50 18.65
C ALA A 229 5.02 6.35 18.10
N ALA A 230 5.30 6.24 16.79
CA ALA A 230 6.31 7.06 16.14
C ALA A 230 5.92 8.54 16.11
N LEU A 231 4.67 8.85 15.79
CA LEU A 231 4.16 10.22 15.80
C LEU A 231 4.21 10.82 17.22
N ARG A 232 3.78 10.07 18.24
CA ARG A 232 3.88 10.50 19.65
C ARG A 232 5.32 10.82 20.05
N ARG A 233 6.29 9.98 19.66
CA ARG A 233 7.73 10.24 19.91
C ARG A 233 8.22 11.50 19.18
N GLN A 234 7.75 11.73 17.96
CA GLN A 234 8.15 12.90 17.18
C GLN A 234 7.63 14.20 17.80
N MET A 235 6.38 14.24 18.25
CA MET A 235 5.80 15.41 18.92
C MET A 235 6.54 15.76 20.22
N ARG A 236 6.92 14.74 21.01
CA ARG A 236 7.66 14.93 22.27
C ARG A 236 9.09 15.42 22.12
N LYS A 237 9.71 15.27 20.94
CA LYS A 237 11.06 15.79 20.66
C LYS A 237 11.05 17.25 20.19
N SER A 238 9.87 17.81 19.94
CA SER A 238 9.68 19.18 19.46
C SER A 238 9.17 20.13 20.55
N VAL A 239 9.10 19.65 21.80
CA VAL A 239 8.81 20.40 23.02
C VAL A 239 10.07 20.37 23.87
#